data_AF-A0A4R3LAQ8-F1
#
_entry.id   AF-A0A4R3LAQ8-F1
#
_cell.length_a   1.000
_cell.length_b   1.000
_cell.length_c   1.000
_cell.angle_alpha   90.00
_cell.angle_beta   90.00
_cell.angle_gamma   90.00
#
_symmetry.space_group_name_H-M   'P 1'
#
loop_
_entity.id
_entity.type
_entity.pdbx_description
1 polymer ?
#
loop_
_entity_poly.entity_id
_entity_poly.type
_entity_poly.pdbx_seq_one_letter_code
_entity_poly.pdbx_strand_id
1 'polypeptide(L)'
;MEHFQNPPPQTSTSNALPWLVGGGCGCLSVVGFIVFIFTLVPILLIGSLLFFAEGEGVKMYNELDLETIQYLKDGKLLSEEEQLHLYYSRGLDETLVVTDQRIVYESFGGLTEFPLEQIKEFRVQSEMVTILGTKGEVIEVEVSLEEGRDVLEGEIKGLINKP
;
A
#
# COMPACT_ATOMS: atom_id res chain seq x y z
N MET A 1 50.83 53.71 -74.73
CA MET A 1 51.33 52.55 -73.97
C MET A 1 51.28 53.03 -72.53
N GLU A 2 50.44 52.53 -71.64
CA GLU A 2 50.26 51.13 -71.28
C GLU A 2 48.81 50.81 -70.88
N HIS A 3 48.59 49.51 -70.76
CA HIS A 3 47.34 48.76 -70.80
C HIS A 3 46.33 49.05 -69.69
N PHE A 4 45.06 49.17 -70.11
CA PHE A 4 43.88 48.78 -69.33
C PHE A 4 43.95 47.29 -68.95
N GLN A 5 43.82 46.97 -67.66
CA GLN A 5 43.46 45.63 -67.19
C GLN A 5 42.28 45.71 -66.21
N ASN A 6 41.29 44.85 -66.47
CA ASN A 6 39.96 44.80 -65.87
C ASN A 6 39.97 44.47 -64.36
N PRO A 7 38.95 44.91 -63.61
CA PRO A 7 38.76 44.49 -62.23
C PRO A 7 38.30 43.02 -62.13
N PRO A 8 38.68 42.30 -61.06
CA PRO A 8 38.29 40.91 -60.85
C PRO A 8 36.79 40.77 -60.48
N PRO A 9 36.20 39.60 -60.76
CA PRO A 9 34.77 39.35 -60.57
C PRO A 9 34.35 39.28 -59.10
N GLN A 10 33.16 39.78 -58.82
CA GLN A 10 32.50 39.73 -57.51
C GLN A 10 32.08 38.30 -57.18
N THR A 11 32.62 37.75 -56.09
CA THR A 11 32.16 36.51 -55.48
C THR A 11 30.98 36.80 -54.55
N SER A 12 29.78 36.44 -55.00
CA SER A 12 28.58 36.29 -54.17
C SER A 12 28.81 35.20 -53.12
N THR A 13 29.09 35.57 -51.87
CA THR A 13 28.92 34.67 -50.73
C THR A 13 27.51 34.83 -50.20
N SER A 14 26.65 33.93 -50.66
CA SER A 14 25.34 33.62 -50.09
C SER A 14 25.49 33.30 -48.60
N ASN A 15 25.09 34.22 -47.73
CA ASN A 15 24.79 33.95 -46.33
C ASN A 15 23.48 33.14 -46.27
N ALA A 16 23.55 31.88 -46.66
CA ALA A 16 22.53 30.90 -46.32
C ALA A 16 22.67 30.62 -44.83
N LEU A 17 21.77 31.21 -44.03
CA LEU A 17 21.47 30.77 -42.68
C LEU A 17 21.33 29.24 -42.70
N PRO A 18 22.19 28.46 -42.00
CA PRO A 18 21.85 27.09 -41.69
C PRO A 18 20.76 27.17 -40.63
N TRP A 19 19.53 27.09 -41.11
CA TRP A 19 18.40 26.44 -40.46
C TRP A 19 18.93 25.45 -39.42
N LEU A 20 18.82 25.88 -38.17
CA LEU A 20 19.13 25.18 -36.95
C LEU A 20 18.08 24.07 -36.76
N VAL A 21 18.09 23.12 -37.69
CA VAL A 21 17.33 21.88 -37.67
C VAL A 21 18.34 20.75 -37.51
N GLY A 22 18.92 20.68 -36.31
CA GLY A 22 19.38 19.43 -35.72
C GLY A 22 18.54 19.28 -34.45
N GLY A 23 17.39 18.61 -34.49
CA GLY A 23 17.42 17.15 -34.54
C GLY A 23 17.91 16.54 -33.22
N GLY A 24 17.81 17.25 -32.09
CA GLY A 24 18.06 16.70 -30.74
C GLY A 24 16.84 15.96 -30.18
N CYS A 25 16.19 15.13 -30.98
CA CYS A 25 15.11 14.27 -30.53
C CYS A 25 15.70 12.97 -29.98
N GLY A 26 15.52 12.72 -28.68
CA GLY A 26 15.33 11.36 -28.19
C GLY A 26 16.53 10.41 -28.09
N CYS A 27 17.74 10.91 -27.82
CA CYS A 27 18.87 10.05 -27.40
C CYS A 27 19.41 10.40 -26.01
N LEU A 28 18.62 11.11 -25.18
CA LEU A 28 18.71 10.96 -23.73
C LEU A 28 18.39 9.50 -23.45
N SER A 29 19.46 8.80 -23.07
CA SER A 29 19.74 7.42 -23.39
C SER A 29 18.72 6.46 -22.78
N VAL A 30 18.25 5.49 -23.57
CA VAL A 30 17.51 4.32 -23.07
C VAL A 30 18.27 3.68 -21.89
N VAL A 31 19.60 3.73 -21.93
CA VAL A 31 20.49 3.30 -20.83
C VAL A 31 20.28 4.13 -19.56
N GLY A 32 20.18 5.46 -19.65
CA GLY A 32 19.95 6.33 -18.50
C GLY A 32 18.57 6.13 -17.87
N PHE A 33 17.55 5.90 -18.71
CA PHE A 33 16.20 5.57 -18.22
C PHE A 33 16.14 4.19 -17.55
N ILE A 34 16.83 3.19 -18.11
CA ILE A 34 16.95 1.86 -17.48
C ILE A 34 17.68 1.98 -16.15
N VAL A 35 18.80 2.69 -16.06
CA VAL A 35 19.53 2.88 -14.79
C VAL A 35 18.69 3.64 -13.76
N PHE A 36 17.92 4.64 -14.18
CA PHE A 36 17.01 5.39 -13.30
C PHE A 36 15.90 4.49 -12.75
N ILE A 37 15.25 3.68 -13.59
CA ILE A 37 14.25 2.71 -13.14
C ILE A 37 14.88 1.68 -12.19
N PHE A 38 16.02 1.09 -12.56
CA PHE A 38 16.66 0.05 -11.75
C PHE A 38 17.29 0.55 -10.44
N THR A 39 17.44 1.86 -10.25
CA THR A 39 17.94 2.42 -8.98
C THR A 39 16.83 3.00 -8.12
N LEU A 40 15.90 3.77 -8.68
CA LEU A 40 14.83 4.39 -7.89
C LEU A 40 13.70 3.43 -7.54
N VAL A 41 13.32 2.51 -8.42
CA VAL A 41 12.26 1.55 -8.13
C VAL A 41 12.61 0.66 -6.94
N PRO A 42 13.80 0.03 -6.83
CA PRO A 42 14.12 -0.76 -5.65
C PRO A 42 14.29 0.08 -4.38
N ILE A 43 14.76 1.33 -4.45
CA ILE A 43 14.82 2.21 -3.27
C ILE A 43 13.42 2.56 -2.77
N LEU A 44 12.47 2.83 -3.68
CA LEU A 44 11.07 3.05 -3.32
C LEU A 44 10.41 1.78 -2.77
N LEU A 45 10.69 0.61 -3.37
CA LEU A 45 10.17 -0.68 -2.89
C LEU A 45 10.73 -1.07 -1.52
N ILE A 46 12.03 -0.88 -1.29
CA ILE A 46 12.67 -1.16 0.02
C ILE A 46 12.21 -0.14 1.07
N GLY A 47 12.04 1.13 0.67
CA GLY A 47 11.48 2.18 1.52
C GLY A 47 10.07 1.86 2.00
N SER A 48 9.20 1.35 1.11
CA SER A 48 7.88 0.87 1.53
C SER A 48 7.95 -0.36 2.44
N LEU A 49 8.88 -1.30 2.19
CA LEU A 49 9.00 -2.54 2.95
C LEU A 49 9.46 -2.34 4.41
N LEU A 50 10.32 -1.35 4.65
CA LEU A 50 10.79 -1.02 6.00
C LEU A 50 9.77 -0.23 6.84
N PHE A 51 8.73 0.33 6.22
CA PHE A 51 7.73 1.15 6.89
C PHE A 51 6.60 0.33 7.52
N PHE A 52 6.26 -0.83 6.94
CA PHE A 52 5.27 -1.75 7.51
C PHE A 52 5.75 -2.53 8.74
N ALA A 53 6.98 -2.28 9.22
CA ALA A 53 7.49 -2.88 10.46
C ALA A 53 6.94 -2.18 11.73
N GLU A 54 5.86 -1.39 11.62
CA GLU A 54 5.21 -0.69 12.73
C GLU A 54 4.41 -1.62 13.63
N GLY A 55 5.13 -2.34 14.50
CA GLY A 55 4.63 -2.91 15.75
C GLY A 55 3.51 -3.94 15.59
N GLU A 56 3.88 -5.22 15.68
CA GLU A 56 2.92 -6.30 15.84
C GLU A 56 2.11 -6.10 17.14
N GLY A 57 0.82 -6.40 17.10
CA GLY A 57 -0.04 -6.29 18.27
C GLY A 57 -1.44 -5.77 18.01
N VAL A 58 -2.21 -5.66 19.08
CA VAL A 58 -3.58 -5.11 19.10
C VAL A 58 -3.51 -3.60 19.28
N LYS A 59 -4.16 -2.86 18.37
CA LYS A 59 -4.29 -1.40 18.41
C LYS A 59 -5.77 -1.02 18.32
N MET A 60 -6.18 -0.04 19.12
CA MET A 60 -7.52 0.54 19.02
C MET A 60 -7.58 1.55 17.88
N TYR A 61 -8.78 1.83 17.34
CA TYR A 61 -8.94 2.78 16.23
C TYR A 61 -8.26 4.14 16.46
N ASN A 62 -8.32 4.66 17.69
CA ASN A 62 -7.73 5.95 18.06
C ASN A 62 -6.19 5.92 18.19
N GLU A 63 -5.59 4.74 18.13
CA GLU A 63 -4.14 4.50 18.18
C GLU A 63 -3.55 4.22 16.79
N LEU A 64 -4.41 4.15 15.76
CA LEU A 64 -3.98 3.89 14.38
C LEU A 64 -3.60 5.18 13.66
N ASP A 65 -2.52 5.09 12.90
CA ASP A 65 -2.11 6.13 11.99
C ASP A 65 -3.06 6.23 10.79
N LEU A 66 -3.17 7.44 10.22
CA LEU A 66 -4.04 7.70 9.05
C LEU A 66 -3.66 6.81 7.85
N GLU A 67 -2.39 6.46 7.72
CA GLU A 67 -1.89 5.60 6.65
C GLU A 67 -2.38 4.16 6.81
N THR A 68 -2.44 3.62 8.04
CA THR A 68 -3.03 2.31 8.31
C THR A 68 -4.53 2.30 8.00
N ILE A 69 -5.23 3.37 8.39
CA ILE A 69 -6.67 3.51 8.06
C ILE A 69 -6.87 3.56 6.54
N GLN A 70 -5.99 4.25 5.81
CA GLN A 70 -6.05 4.29 4.35
C GLN A 70 -5.76 2.91 3.73
N TYR A 71 -4.76 2.19 4.24
CA TYR A 71 -4.45 0.82 3.83
C TYR A 71 -5.66 -0.10 4.01
N LEU A 72 -6.33 -0.04 5.17
CA LEU A 72 -7.53 -0.84 5.45
C LEU A 72 -8.68 -0.54 4.47
N LYS A 73 -8.84 0.72 4.08
CA LYS A 73 -9.85 1.13 3.09
C LYS A 73 -9.48 0.67 1.68
N ASP A 74 -8.23 0.87 1.27
CA ASP A 74 -7.74 0.53 -0.06
C ASP A 74 -7.74 -1.00 -0.29
N GLY A 75 -7.40 -1.76 0.76
CA GLY A 75 -7.48 -3.22 0.81
C GLY A 75 -8.91 -3.78 0.90
N LYS A 76 -9.93 -2.92 1.02
CA LYS A 76 -11.34 -3.27 1.25
C LYS A 76 -11.59 -4.09 2.53
N LEU A 77 -10.68 -3.98 3.50
CA LEU A 77 -10.81 -4.58 4.84
C LEU A 77 -11.76 -3.76 5.73
N LEU A 78 -11.96 -2.47 5.41
CA LEU A 78 -12.87 -1.57 6.10
C LEU A 78 -13.81 -0.90 5.09
N SER A 79 -15.12 -1.09 5.25
CA SER A 79 -16.13 -0.37 4.46
C SER A 79 -16.22 1.10 4.88
N GLU A 80 -16.66 1.99 3.98
CA GLU A 80 -16.90 3.40 4.30
C GLU A 80 -18.03 3.61 5.32
N GLU A 81 -18.95 2.66 5.40
CA GLU A 81 -20.11 2.68 6.29
C GLU A 81 -19.85 1.99 7.64
N GLU A 82 -18.71 1.30 7.78
CA GLU A 82 -18.34 0.54 8.97
C GLU A 82 -17.43 1.36 9.89
N GLN A 83 -17.66 1.25 11.19
CA GLN A 83 -16.79 1.82 12.20
C GLN A 83 -15.75 0.79 12.63
N LEU A 84 -14.47 1.15 12.49
CA LEU A 84 -13.37 0.34 13.02
C LEU A 84 -13.33 0.44 14.54
N HIS A 85 -13.35 -0.71 15.22
CA HIS A 85 -13.20 -0.79 16.68
C HIS A 85 -11.79 -1.17 17.06
N LEU A 86 -11.28 -2.24 16.46
CA LEU A 86 -10.01 -2.83 16.82
C LEU A 86 -9.29 -3.35 15.58
N TYR A 87 -7.98 -3.18 15.58
CA TYR A 87 -7.06 -3.66 14.56
C TYR A 87 -5.97 -4.50 15.21
N TYR A 88 -5.69 -5.66 14.65
CA TYR A 88 -4.56 -6.50 15.04
C TYR A 88 -3.74 -6.84 13.81
N SER A 89 -2.41 -6.71 13.94
CA SER A 89 -1.45 -7.02 12.89
C SER A 89 -0.39 -7.95 13.47
N ARG A 90 -0.09 -9.03 12.75
CA ARG A 90 1.09 -9.87 13.00
C ARG A 90 1.94 -9.88 11.73
N GLY A 91 2.93 -9.02 11.73
CA GLY A 91 3.76 -8.76 10.56
C GLY A 91 2.94 -8.23 9.38
N LEU A 92 3.37 -8.61 8.17
CA LEU A 92 2.77 -8.22 6.89
C LEU A 92 1.68 -9.17 6.40
N ASP A 93 1.56 -10.34 7.02
CA ASP A 93 0.88 -11.48 6.40
C ASP A 93 -0.44 -11.83 7.09
N GLU A 94 -0.66 -11.34 8.31
CA GLU A 94 -1.86 -11.63 9.10
C GLU A 94 -2.43 -10.35 9.71
N THR A 95 -3.69 -10.06 9.37
CA THR A 95 -4.42 -8.90 9.87
C THR A 95 -5.80 -9.32 10.35
N LEU A 96 -6.19 -8.89 11.54
CA LEU A 96 -7.54 -9.06 12.06
C LEU A 96 -8.15 -7.68 12.31
N VAL A 97 -9.27 -7.40 11.65
CA VAL A 97 -10.01 -6.15 11.73
C VAL A 97 -11.36 -6.43 12.35
N VAL A 98 -11.71 -5.70 13.40
CA VAL A 98 -13.00 -5.79 14.08
C VAL A 98 -13.75 -4.49 13.85
N THR A 99 -14.89 -4.60 13.18
CA THR A 99 -15.80 -3.48 12.92
C THR A 99 -17.09 -3.63 13.73
N ASP A 100 -17.98 -2.65 13.64
CA ASP A 100 -19.32 -2.69 14.21
C ASP A 100 -20.27 -3.69 13.50
N GLN A 101 -19.89 -4.21 12.34
CA GLN A 101 -20.72 -5.13 11.54
C GLN A 101 -20.13 -6.54 11.40
N ARG A 102 -18.80 -6.66 11.28
CA ARG A 102 -18.11 -7.93 11.01
C ARG A 102 -16.68 -7.96 11.54
N ILE A 103 -16.16 -9.17 11.68
CA ILE A 103 -14.74 -9.46 11.88
C ILE A 103 -14.16 -9.87 10.53
N VAL A 104 -13.08 -9.22 10.11
CA VAL A 104 -12.34 -9.57 8.90
C VAL A 104 -10.98 -10.11 9.31
N TYR A 105 -10.64 -11.30 8.81
CA TYR A 105 -9.34 -11.90 8.99
C TYR A 105 -8.67 -12.09 7.63
N GLU A 106 -7.53 -11.45 7.44
CA GLU A 106 -6.68 -11.61 6.26
C GLU A 106 -5.45 -12.43 6.67
N SER A 107 -5.15 -13.48 5.88
CA SER A 107 -3.92 -14.26 5.98
C SER A 107 -3.32 -14.50 4.59
N PHE A 108 -2.10 -15.05 4.51
CA PHE A 108 -1.30 -15.27 3.29
C PHE A 108 -1.96 -16.09 2.14
N GLY A 109 -3.24 -16.46 2.24
CA GLY A 109 -3.98 -17.18 1.19
C GLY A 109 -5.41 -16.68 0.96
N GLY A 110 -5.85 -15.67 1.70
CA GLY A 110 -7.20 -15.14 1.50
C GLY A 110 -7.73 -14.33 2.67
N LEU A 111 -8.91 -13.78 2.39
CA LEU A 111 -9.67 -12.91 3.28
C LEU A 111 -10.92 -13.68 3.73
N THR A 112 -11.13 -13.73 5.03
CA THR A 112 -12.28 -14.37 5.67
C THR A 112 -13.08 -13.33 6.41
N GLU A 113 -14.37 -13.22 6.08
CA GLU A 113 -15.27 -12.26 6.71
C GLU A 113 -16.32 -12.99 7.53
N PHE A 114 -16.53 -12.52 8.76
CA PHE A 114 -17.49 -13.06 9.70
C PHE A 114 -18.41 -11.95 10.22
N PRO A 115 -19.65 -11.88 9.70
CA PRO A 115 -20.65 -10.96 10.23
C PRO A 115 -20.88 -11.19 11.73
N LEU A 116 -20.89 -10.12 12.53
CA LEU A 116 -21.04 -10.22 13.99
C LEU A 116 -22.35 -10.90 14.38
N GLU A 117 -23.43 -10.65 13.63
CA GLU A 117 -24.73 -11.31 13.79
C GLU A 117 -24.69 -12.83 13.64
N GLN A 118 -23.67 -13.36 12.96
CA GLN A 118 -23.49 -14.80 12.75
C GLN A 118 -22.59 -15.42 13.82
N ILE A 119 -21.97 -14.64 14.70
CA ILE A 119 -21.10 -15.14 15.76
C ILE A 119 -21.95 -15.57 16.95
N LYS A 120 -21.91 -16.87 17.25
CA LYS A 120 -22.57 -17.45 18.42
C LYS A 120 -21.70 -17.33 19.67
N GLU A 121 -20.40 -17.57 19.52
CA GLU A 121 -19.47 -17.58 20.63
C GLU A 121 -18.07 -17.16 20.18
N PHE A 122 -17.40 -16.38 21.01
CA PHE A 122 -16.02 -15.95 20.82
C PHE A 122 -15.18 -16.35 22.03
N ARG A 123 -14.08 -17.07 21.80
CA ARG A 123 -13.17 -17.51 22.86
C ARG A 123 -11.73 -17.18 22.51
N VAL A 124 -10.97 -16.73 23.49
CA VAL A 124 -9.51 -16.58 23.38
C VAL A 124 -8.85 -17.56 24.33
N GLN A 125 -8.05 -18.49 23.78
CA GLN A 125 -7.30 -19.49 24.54
C GLN A 125 -5.84 -19.46 24.14
N SER A 126 -4.98 -19.04 25.08
CA SER A 126 -3.55 -18.86 24.84
C SER A 126 -3.32 -17.93 23.64
N GLU A 127 -2.81 -18.46 22.53
CA GLU A 127 -2.50 -17.76 21.28
C GLU A 127 -3.50 -18.10 20.17
N MET A 128 -4.69 -18.60 20.52
CA MET A 128 -5.74 -18.89 19.55
C MET A 128 -7.04 -18.16 19.88
N VAL A 129 -7.61 -17.54 18.85
CA VAL A 129 -8.95 -16.98 18.84
C VAL A 129 -9.86 -17.96 18.12
N THR A 130 -10.90 -18.42 18.80
CA THR A 130 -11.92 -19.28 18.22
C THR A 130 -13.22 -18.49 18.06
N ILE A 131 -13.69 -18.41 16.81
CA ILE A 131 -14.98 -17.83 16.44
C ILE A 131 -15.91 -18.99 16.07
N LEU A 132 -16.93 -19.22 16.88
CA LEU A 132 -17.99 -20.18 16.60
C LEU A 132 -19.19 -19.43 16.04
N GLY A 133 -19.55 -19.75 14.81
CA GLY A 133 -20.73 -19.19 14.18
C GLY A 133 -22.03 -19.95 14.50
N THR A 134 -23.15 -19.31 14.19
CA THR A 134 -24.50 -19.82 14.50
C THR A 134 -24.86 -21.06 13.70
N LYS A 135 -24.28 -21.27 12.50
CA LYS A 135 -24.53 -22.48 11.69
C LYS A 135 -23.53 -23.59 11.97
N GLY A 136 -22.66 -23.42 12.97
CA GLY A 136 -21.68 -24.41 13.42
C GLY A 136 -20.31 -24.30 12.74
N GLU A 137 -20.09 -23.28 11.90
CA GLU A 137 -18.76 -22.90 11.44
C GLU A 137 -17.85 -22.56 12.62
N VAL A 138 -16.61 -23.06 12.58
CA VAL A 138 -15.57 -22.75 13.56
C VAL A 138 -14.40 -22.19 12.80
N ILE A 139 -13.96 -21.00 13.19
CA ILE A 139 -12.68 -20.43 12.76
C ILE A 139 -11.77 -20.40 13.96
N GLU A 140 -10.56 -20.89 13.75
CA GLU A 140 -9.45 -20.75 14.69
C GLU A 140 -8.40 -19.88 14.02
N VAL A 141 -8.10 -18.75 14.65
CA VAL A 141 -7.07 -17.80 14.22
C VAL A 141 -5.95 -17.85 15.25
N GLU A 142 -4.74 -18.14 14.80
CA GLU A 142 -3.56 -17.99 15.65
C GLU A 142 -3.23 -16.51 15.78
N VAL A 143 -3.19 -16.02 17.01
CA VAL A 143 -2.86 -14.63 17.31
C VAL A 143 -1.82 -14.64 18.41
N SER A 144 -0.65 -14.05 18.11
CA SER A 144 0.34 -13.77 19.15
C SER A 144 -0.15 -12.55 19.94
N LEU A 145 -0.81 -12.82 21.07
CA LEU A 145 -1.39 -11.82 21.96
C LEU A 145 -0.57 -11.71 23.25
N GLU A 146 0.74 -11.48 23.13
CA GLU A 146 1.56 -11.14 24.31
C GLU A 146 1.00 -9.88 25.01
N GLU A 147 0.50 -8.93 24.22
CA GLU A 147 -0.14 -7.70 24.70
C GLU A 147 -1.50 -7.48 23.98
N GLY A 148 -2.51 -7.01 24.73
CA GLY A 148 -3.82 -6.64 24.16
C GLY A 148 -4.88 -7.74 24.09
N ARG A 149 -4.63 -8.94 24.64
CA ARG A 149 -5.63 -10.02 24.75
C ARG A 149 -6.93 -9.57 25.41
N ASP A 150 -6.83 -8.92 26.57
CA ASP A 150 -7.99 -8.50 27.35
C ASP A 150 -8.82 -7.44 26.61
N VAL A 151 -8.15 -6.60 25.82
CA VAL A 151 -8.79 -5.57 24.99
C VAL A 151 -9.55 -6.23 23.83
N LEU A 152 -8.90 -7.15 23.11
CA LEU A 152 -9.53 -7.92 22.04
C LEU A 152 -10.75 -8.69 22.52
N GLU A 153 -10.61 -9.43 23.61
CA GLU A 153 -11.69 -10.23 24.18
C GLU A 153 -12.83 -9.36 24.71
N GLY A 154 -12.49 -8.26 25.39
CA GLY A 154 -13.46 -7.31 25.94
C GLY A 154 -14.28 -6.61 24.87
N GLU A 155 -13.62 -6.10 23.82
CA GLU A 155 -14.27 -5.35 22.75
C GLU A 155 -15.20 -6.24 21.92
N ILE A 156 -14.72 -7.41 21.49
CA ILE A 156 -15.53 -8.34 20.68
C ILE A 156 -16.72 -8.86 21.49
N LYS A 157 -16.53 -9.22 22.77
CA LYS A 157 -17.67 -9.61 23.63
C LYS A 157 -18.65 -8.46 23.84
N GLY A 158 -18.16 -7.23 23.94
CA GLY A 158 -18.99 -6.04 24.02
C GLY A 158 -19.87 -5.86 22.78
N LEU A 159 -19.30 -6.09 21.60
CA LEU A 159 -20.00 -6.00 20.32
C LEU A 159 -21.02 -7.12 20.12
N ILE A 160 -20.67 -8.37 20.43
CA ILE A 160 -21.58 -9.52 20.28
C ILE A 160 -22.78 -9.43 21.24
N ASN A 161 -22.59 -8.91 22.45
CA ASN A 161 -23.66 -8.79 23.44
C ASN A 161 -24.46 -7.48 23.33
N LYS A 162 -24.15 -6.62 22.35
CA LYS A 162 -24.88 -5.37 22.15
C LYS A 162 -26.28 -5.70 21.59
N PRO A 163 -27.36 -5.33 22.29
CA PRO A 163 -28.73 -5.68 21.90
C PRO A 163 -29.21 -4.89 20.68
#